data_AF-A0A2S4PI31-F1
#
_entry.id   AF-A0A2S4PI31-F1
#
_cell.length_a   1.000
_cell.length_b   1.000
_cell.length_c   1.000
_cell.angle_alpha   90.00
_cell.angle_beta   90.00
_cell.angle_gamma   90.00
#
_symmetry.space_group_name_H-M   'P 1'
#
loop_
_entity.id
_entity.type
_entity.pdbx_description
1 polymer ?
#
loop_
_entity_poly.entity_id
_entity_poly.type
_entity_poly.pdbx_seq_one_letter_code
_entity_poly.pdbx_strand_id
1 'polypeptide(L)'
;APEITAVLGGTVEKAEKWSNYVLDHVPRSINCIDGSSVKLTPEMALDDIKFEIGVSPKRVAWTKRSLLNSEQEGSMVVSFASPVRAFRLFSTSTIARNIKRTPKVTQCNRCWGFHDQRKCNRDTKCPQCASKDHKSCQGIPKCCNCKGPHTALDGNCPAKPIIRRGLIIHPTRTEMARFCAAGETAWKIANPQTQAQSQATNFTSSC
;
A
#
# COMPACT_ATOMS: atom_id res chain seq x y z
N ALA A 1 14.00 -26.06 4.49
CA ALA A 1 12.95 -25.05 4.72
C ALA A 1 12.27 -25.39 6.05
N PRO A 2 11.88 -24.44 6.91
CA PRO A 2 11.28 -24.81 8.18
C PRO A 2 9.87 -25.35 7.94
N GLU A 3 9.63 -26.53 8.48
CA GLU A 3 8.37 -27.25 8.44
C GLU A 3 7.50 -26.71 9.58
N ILE A 4 6.36 -26.10 9.24
CA ILE A 4 5.43 -25.55 10.23
C ILE A 4 4.48 -26.69 10.62
N THR A 5 4.75 -27.34 11.74
CA THR A 5 3.84 -28.31 12.36
C THR A 5 2.78 -27.58 13.18
N ALA A 6 1.51 -27.76 12.81
CA ALA A 6 0.37 -27.19 13.51
C ALA A 6 0.11 -27.95 14.82
N VAL A 7 0.21 -27.26 15.96
CA VAL A 7 0.10 -27.88 17.31
C VAL A 7 -1.36 -28.07 17.77
N LEU A 8 -2.37 -27.58 17.04
CA LEU A 8 -3.76 -27.67 17.50
C LEU A 8 -4.73 -27.77 16.32
N GLY A 9 -5.00 -28.99 15.83
CA GLY A 9 -6.23 -29.43 15.12
C GLY A 9 -6.83 -28.60 13.97
N GLY A 10 -6.22 -27.48 13.59
CA GLY A 10 -6.68 -26.57 12.56
C GLY A 10 -5.93 -26.89 11.28
N THR A 11 -6.68 -27.12 10.21
CA THR A 11 -6.14 -27.22 8.86
C THR A 11 -5.51 -25.86 8.52
N VAL A 12 -4.18 -25.76 8.60
CA VAL A 12 -3.47 -24.58 8.13
C VAL A 12 -3.49 -24.63 6.60
N GLU A 13 -4.46 -23.94 6.01
CA GLU A 13 -4.47 -23.76 4.55
C GLU A 13 -3.19 -23.01 4.16
N LYS A 14 -2.38 -23.66 3.32
CA LYS A 14 -1.17 -23.05 2.76
C LYS A 14 -1.58 -21.78 2.02
N ALA A 15 -0.93 -20.65 2.32
CA ALA A 15 -1.18 -19.40 1.62
C ALA A 15 -0.91 -19.57 0.11
N GLU A 16 -1.98 -19.74 -0.68
CA GLU A 16 -1.89 -19.90 -2.13
C GLU A 16 -1.76 -18.52 -2.79
N LYS A 17 -0.74 -18.36 -3.64
CA LYS A 17 -0.51 -17.10 -4.35
C LYS A 17 -1.35 -17.09 -5.63
N TRP A 18 -2.32 -16.20 -5.72
CA TRP A 18 -3.15 -16.07 -6.92
C TRP A 18 -2.61 -15.01 -7.91
N SER A 19 -2.74 -15.32 -9.19
CA SER A 19 -2.62 -14.36 -10.28
C SER A 19 -3.99 -13.74 -10.53
N ASN A 20 -4.11 -12.44 -10.26
CA ASN A 20 -5.38 -11.72 -10.34
C ASN A 20 -5.44 -10.91 -11.62
N TYR A 21 -6.58 -10.90 -12.28
CA TYR A 21 -6.83 -10.19 -13.52
C TYR A 21 -8.10 -9.34 -13.37
N VAL A 22 -8.13 -8.18 -14.00
CA VAL A 22 -9.33 -7.35 -14.12
C VAL A 22 -9.76 -7.29 -15.59
N LEU A 23 -11.06 -7.44 -15.80
CA LEU A 23 -11.73 -7.18 -17.08
C LEU A 23 -12.72 -6.05 -16.84
N ASP A 24 -12.60 -4.99 -17.64
CA ASP A 24 -13.54 -3.86 -17.70
C ASP A 24 -14.51 -4.04 -18.88
N HIS A 25 -15.60 -3.26 -18.88
CA HIS A 25 -16.66 -3.30 -19.91
C HIS A 25 -17.33 -4.68 -20.02
N VAL A 26 -17.49 -5.37 -18.89
CA VAL A 26 -18.22 -6.62 -18.82
C VAL A 26 -19.72 -6.32 -18.75
N PRO A 27 -20.55 -6.81 -19.69
CA PRO A 27 -21.99 -6.56 -19.65
C PRO A 27 -22.65 -7.26 -18.46
N ARG A 28 -23.68 -6.66 -17.89
CA ARG A 28 -24.46 -7.25 -16.78
C ARG A 28 -25.50 -8.26 -17.23
N SER A 29 -25.86 -8.23 -18.51
CA SER A 29 -26.78 -9.18 -19.12
C SER A 29 -26.27 -9.55 -20.50
N ILE A 30 -26.53 -10.79 -20.89
CA ILE A 30 -26.17 -11.34 -22.19
C ILE A 30 -27.45 -11.55 -22.98
N ASN A 31 -27.46 -11.11 -24.23
CA ASN A 31 -28.58 -11.37 -25.13
C ASN A 31 -28.40 -12.77 -25.75
N CYS A 32 -29.41 -13.59 -25.59
CA CYS A 32 -29.49 -14.93 -26.13
C CYS A 32 -29.95 -14.90 -27.58
N ILE A 33 -29.68 -15.99 -28.31
CA ILE A 33 -30.04 -16.12 -29.74
C ILE A 33 -31.56 -16.09 -29.94
N ASP A 34 -32.33 -16.54 -28.94
CA ASP A 34 -33.80 -16.51 -28.92
C ASP A 34 -34.38 -15.11 -28.64
N GLY A 35 -33.54 -14.09 -28.51
CA GLY A 35 -33.94 -12.71 -28.21
C GLY A 35 -34.19 -12.44 -26.73
N SER A 36 -34.06 -13.42 -25.84
CA SER A 36 -34.12 -13.21 -24.40
C SER A 36 -32.83 -12.57 -23.87
N SER A 37 -32.87 -11.99 -22.67
CA SER A 37 -31.70 -11.44 -22.00
C SER A 37 -31.54 -12.07 -20.62
N VAL A 38 -30.36 -12.63 -20.36
CA VAL A 38 -30.03 -13.32 -19.10
C VAL A 38 -29.01 -12.50 -18.34
N LYS A 39 -29.28 -12.25 -17.05
CA LYS A 39 -28.33 -11.56 -16.17
C LYS A 39 -27.07 -12.38 -16.00
N LEU A 40 -25.92 -11.77 -16.23
CA LEU A 40 -24.61 -12.40 -16.09
C LEU A 40 -24.32 -12.71 -14.61
N THR A 41 -24.14 -14.00 -14.30
CA THR A 41 -23.67 -14.47 -13.00
C THR A 41 -22.17 -14.80 -13.02
N PRO A 42 -21.49 -14.80 -11.85
CA PRO A 42 -20.10 -15.24 -11.76
C PRO A 42 -19.85 -16.67 -12.27
N GLU A 43 -20.83 -17.56 -12.15
CA GLU A 43 -20.76 -18.95 -12.61
C GLU A 43 -20.75 -19.02 -14.13
N MET A 44 -21.63 -18.26 -14.80
CA MET A 44 -21.62 -18.15 -16.26
C MET A 44 -20.28 -17.60 -16.78
N ALA A 45 -19.74 -16.58 -16.10
CA ALA A 45 -18.42 -16.03 -16.41
C ALA A 45 -17.30 -17.07 -16.19
N LEU A 46 -17.41 -17.91 -15.17
CA LEU A 46 -16.45 -18.99 -14.93
C LEU A 46 -16.46 -20.00 -16.07
N ASP A 47 -17.65 -20.43 -16.52
CA ASP A 47 -17.80 -21.40 -17.58
C ASP A 47 -17.30 -20.87 -18.93
N ASP A 48 -17.59 -19.61 -19.26
CA ASP A 48 -17.07 -18.92 -20.45
C ASP A 48 -15.53 -18.88 -20.44
N ILE A 49 -14.92 -18.47 -19.33
CA ILE A 49 -13.46 -18.44 -19.20
C ILE A 49 -12.88 -19.85 -19.34
N LYS A 50 -13.49 -20.84 -18.67
CA LYS A 50 -13.04 -22.23 -18.75
C LYS A 50 -13.10 -22.74 -20.19
N PHE A 51 -14.14 -22.37 -20.95
CA PHE A 51 -14.26 -22.69 -22.37
C PHE A 51 -13.21 -21.96 -23.22
N GLU A 52 -13.03 -20.65 -23.02
CA GLU A 52 -12.13 -19.82 -23.83
C GLU A 52 -10.65 -20.19 -23.65
N ILE A 53 -10.21 -20.46 -22.41
CA ILE A 53 -8.79 -20.69 -22.09
C ILE A 53 -8.44 -22.09 -21.59
N GLY A 54 -9.43 -22.96 -21.35
CA GLY A 54 -9.20 -24.33 -20.86
C GLY A 54 -8.76 -24.42 -19.40
N VAL A 55 -8.79 -23.33 -18.64
CA VAL A 55 -8.33 -23.26 -17.25
C VAL A 55 -9.45 -22.71 -16.37
N SER A 56 -9.81 -23.44 -15.32
CA SER A 56 -10.80 -22.99 -14.35
C SER A 56 -10.22 -21.91 -13.40
N PRO A 57 -10.84 -20.72 -13.32
CA PRO A 57 -10.55 -19.75 -12.26
C PRO A 57 -10.75 -20.33 -10.86
N LYS A 58 -9.95 -19.85 -9.90
CA LYS A 58 -10.17 -20.06 -8.45
C LYS A 58 -11.28 -19.16 -7.91
N ARG A 59 -11.45 -17.98 -8.53
CA ARG A 59 -12.46 -17.01 -8.15
C ARG A 59 -12.84 -16.14 -9.33
N VAL A 60 -14.14 -15.86 -9.45
CA VAL A 60 -14.71 -14.85 -10.34
C VAL A 60 -15.63 -13.98 -9.49
N ALA A 61 -15.47 -12.66 -9.54
CA ALA A 61 -16.32 -11.75 -8.78
C ALA A 61 -16.39 -10.35 -9.40
N TRP A 62 -17.55 -9.70 -9.29
CA TRP A 62 -17.68 -8.27 -9.57
C TRP A 62 -16.82 -7.44 -8.61
N THR A 63 -16.26 -6.34 -9.10
CA THR A 63 -15.58 -5.38 -8.22
C THR A 63 -16.56 -4.70 -7.27
N LYS A 64 -16.09 -4.25 -6.10
CA LYS A 64 -16.92 -3.46 -5.16
C LYS A 64 -17.53 -2.23 -5.82
N ARG A 65 -16.76 -1.54 -6.68
CA ARG A 65 -17.25 -0.38 -7.43
C ARG A 65 -18.42 -0.77 -8.32
N SER A 66 -18.29 -1.85 -9.08
CA SER A 66 -19.38 -2.33 -9.91
C SER A 66 -20.57 -2.77 -9.07
N LEU A 67 -20.40 -3.39 -7.90
CA LEU A 67 -21.54 -3.73 -7.04
C LEU A 67 -22.33 -2.50 -6.56
N LEU A 68 -21.70 -1.33 -6.45
CA LEU A 68 -22.34 -0.08 -6.02
C LEU A 68 -22.96 0.71 -7.19
N ASN A 69 -22.55 0.45 -8.44
CA ASN A 69 -23.00 1.17 -9.62
C ASN A 69 -23.99 0.33 -10.44
N SER A 70 -25.16 0.88 -10.77
CA SER A 70 -26.20 0.21 -11.56
C SER A 70 -26.04 0.33 -13.08
N GLU A 71 -24.82 0.62 -13.56
CA GLU A 71 -24.52 0.71 -15.00
C GLU A 71 -24.74 -0.63 -15.70
N GLN A 72 -25.03 -0.59 -17.01
CA GLN A 72 -25.25 -1.80 -17.84
C GLN A 72 -23.97 -2.65 -18.00
N GLU A 73 -22.82 -2.04 -17.80
CA GLU A 73 -21.51 -2.69 -17.78
C GLU A 73 -20.85 -2.56 -16.40
N GLY A 74 -19.84 -3.38 -16.16
CA GLY A 74 -19.00 -3.28 -14.98
C GLY A 74 -17.64 -3.93 -15.17
N SER A 75 -16.93 -4.09 -14.06
CA SER A 75 -15.63 -4.73 -14.02
C SER A 75 -15.68 -5.97 -13.14
N MET A 76 -15.06 -7.05 -13.61
CA MET A 76 -14.90 -8.30 -12.88
C MET A 76 -13.42 -8.55 -12.57
N VAL A 77 -13.16 -9.17 -11.43
CA VAL A 77 -11.86 -9.70 -11.04
C VAL A 77 -11.90 -11.21 -11.13
N VAL A 78 -10.93 -11.77 -11.85
CA VAL A 78 -10.73 -13.21 -12.04
C VAL A 78 -9.39 -13.59 -11.42
N SER A 79 -9.38 -14.65 -10.61
CA SER A 79 -8.18 -15.13 -9.93
C SER A 79 -7.85 -16.55 -10.35
N PHE A 80 -6.58 -16.81 -10.66
CA PHE A 80 -6.06 -18.12 -11.03
C PHE A 80 -4.93 -18.55 -10.10
N ALA A 81 -4.69 -19.85 -9.99
CA ALA A 81 -3.54 -20.39 -9.25
C ALA A 81 -2.19 -20.02 -9.88
N SER A 82 -2.16 -19.91 -11.22
CA SER A 82 -0.98 -19.55 -12.01
C SER A 82 -1.31 -18.48 -13.06
N PRO A 83 -0.32 -17.71 -13.56
CA PRO A 83 -0.55 -16.79 -14.67
C PRO A 83 -1.09 -17.53 -15.90
N VAL A 84 -2.05 -16.90 -16.58
CA VAL A 84 -2.68 -17.40 -17.81
C VAL A 84 -2.42 -16.45 -18.99
N ARG A 85 -2.63 -16.96 -20.21
CA ARG A 85 -2.61 -16.15 -21.43
C ARG A 85 -3.72 -15.09 -21.42
N ALA A 86 -3.62 -14.11 -22.32
CA ALA A 86 -4.68 -13.11 -22.51
C ALA A 86 -6.01 -13.77 -22.93
N PHE A 87 -7.12 -13.22 -22.42
CA PHE A 87 -8.49 -13.67 -22.70
C PHE A 87 -9.48 -12.52 -22.52
N ARG A 88 -10.70 -12.69 -23.03
CA ARG A 88 -11.84 -11.79 -22.81
C ARG A 88 -12.96 -12.56 -22.09
N LEU A 89 -14.01 -11.86 -21.72
CA LEU A 89 -15.26 -12.46 -21.24
C LEU A 89 -16.32 -12.22 -22.31
N PHE A 90 -16.94 -13.29 -22.80
CA PHE A 90 -17.97 -13.29 -23.85
C PHE A 90 -17.58 -12.49 -25.10
N SER A 91 -16.29 -12.35 -25.39
CA SER A 91 -15.74 -11.47 -26.45
C SER A 91 -16.14 -9.99 -26.39
N THR A 92 -16.88 -9.55 -25.37
CA THR A 92 -17.39 -8.17 -25.23
C THR A 92 -16.54 -7.34 -24.29
N SER A 93 -15.92 -7.97 -23.28
CA SER A 93 -15.06 -7.26 -22.35
C SER A 93 -13.75 -6.80 -22.99
N THR A 94 -13.04 -5.96 -22.24
CA THR A 94 -11.61 -5.72 -22.47
C THR A 94 -10.79 -6.99 -22.28
N ILE A 95 -9.57 -7.01 -22.85
CA ILE A 95 -8.59 -8.07 -22.60
C ILE A 95 -8.21 -8.06 -21.12
N ALA A 96 -8.21 -9.24 -20.50
CA ALA A 96 -7.86 -9.42 -19.09
C ALA A 96 -6.48 -8.85 -18.75
N ARG A 97 -6.45 -7.85 -17.86
CA ARG A 97 -5.22 -7.19 -17.42
C ARG A 97 -4.77 -7.73 -16.08
N ASN A 98 -3.52 -8.18 -15.99
CA ASN A 98 -2.94 -8.64 -14.72
C ASN A 98 -2.86 -7.49 -13.70
N ILE A 99 -3.43 -7.70 -12.52
CA ILE A 99 -3.40 -6.76 -11.41
C ILE A 99 -2.03 -6.89 -10.71
N LYS A 100 -1.08 -6.07 -11.16
CA LYS A 100 0.22 -5.93 -10.51
C LYS A 100 0.05 -5.10 -9.24
N ARG A 101 0.22 -5.72 -8.07
CA ARG A 101 0.35 -4.98 -6.81
C ARG A 101 1.75 -4.36 -6.78
N THR A 102 1.84 -3.06 -7.08
CA THR A 102 3.04 -2.30 -6.79
C THR A 102 3.11 -2.10 -5.28
N PRO A 103 4.22 -2.50 -4.62
CA PRO A 103 4.36 -2.21 -3.21
C PRO A 103 4.42 -0.69 -3.04
N LYS A 104 3.66 -0.17 -2.08
CA LYS A 104 3.65 1.25 -1.75
C LYS A 104 4.38 1.43 -0.43
N VAL A 105 5.26 2.42 -0.38
CA VAL A 105 5.87 2.87 0.87
C VAL A 105 4.76 3.51 1.70
N THR A 106 4.38 2.87 2.79
CA THR A 106 3.39 3.40 3.72
C THR A 106 4.06 4.27 4.75
N GLN A 107 3.46 5.41 5.06
CA GLN A 107 3.85 6.25 6.18
C GLN A 107 2.82 6.10 7.30
N CYS A 108 3.31 5.85 8.51
CA CYS A 108 2.45 5.72 9.68
C CYS A 108 1.87 7.10 10.06
N ASN A 109 0.55 7.19 10.22
CA ASN A 109 -0.12 8.43 10.63
C ASN A 109 0.06 8.82 12.11
N ARG A 110 0.76 7.99 12.92
CA ARG A 110 1.06 8.26 14.34
C ARG A 110 2.45 8.82 14.50
N CYS A 111 3.47 8.04 14.15
CA CYS A 111 4.86 8.42 14.35
C CYS A 111 5.52 9.04 13.11
N TRP A 112 4.83 9.04 11.96
CA TRP A 112 5.31 9.53 10.65
C TRP A 112 6.51 8.77 10.07
N GLY A 113 6.82 7.60 10.63
CA GLY A 113 7.82 6.67 10.10
C GLY A 113 7.32 5.84 8.92
N PHE A 114 8.26 5.36 8.11
CA PHE A 114 7.97 4.52 6.94
C PHE A 114 7.87 3.04 7.32
N HIS A 115 6.68 2.60 7.74
CA HIS A 115 6.34 1.20 8.04
C HIS A 115 4.81 1.00 8.04
N ASP A 116 4.36 -0.25 8.19
CA ASP A 116 2.95 -0.57 8.37
C ASP A 116 2.43 0.01 9.70
N GLN A 117 1.33 0.77 9.65
CA GLN A 117 0.73 1.41 10.81
C GLN A 117 0.24 0.40 11.86
N ARG A 118 -0.19 -0.79 11.43
CA ARG A 118 -0.69 -1.86 12.32
C ARG A 118 0.41 -2.44 13.20
N LYS A 119 1.66 -2.32 12.77
CA LYS A 119 2.85 -2.80 13.51
C LYS A 119 3.52 -1.69 14.34
N CYS A 120 2.93 -0.49 14.38
CA CYS A 120 3.53 0.63 15.07
C CYS A 120 3.31 0.55 16.58
N ASN A 121 4.40 0.61 17.34
CA ASN A 121 4.43 0.72 18.80
C ASN A 121 5.10 2.03 19.28
N ARG A 122 5.35 2.98 18.37
CA ARG A 122 5.98 4.27 18.67
C ARG A 122 4.94 5.31 19.07
N ASP A 123 5.36 6.26 19.91
CA ASP A 123 4.55 7.43 20.29
C ASP A 123 4.11 8.27 19.10
N THR A 124 2.95 8.90 19.24
CA THR A 124 2.45 9.89 18.28
C THR A 124 3.36 11.12 18.28
N LYS A 125 3.68 11.61 17.08
CA LYS A 125 4.55 12.77 16.86
C LYS A 125 3.84 13.81 16.02
N CYS A 126 4.20 15.07 16.22
CA CYS A 126 3.83 16.13 15.28
C CYS A 126 4.60 15.94 13.96
N PRO A 127 3.93 15.94 12.79
CA PRO A 127 4.63 15.86 11.49
C PRO A 127 5.47 17.10 11.19
N GLN A 128 5.16 18.24 11.81
CA GLN A 128 5.87 19.50 11.59
C GLN A 128 7.18 19.54 12.39
N CYS A 129 7.14 19.42 13.72
CA CYS A 129 8.30 19.67 14.58
C CYS A 129 8.82 18.43 15.34
N ALA A 130 8.27 17.23 15.08
CA ALA A 130 8.66 15.95 15.68
C ALA A 130 8.52 15.82 17.22
N SER A 131 7.94 16.83 17.88
CA SER A 131 7.53 16.82 19.29
C SER A 131 6.39 15.82 19.53
N LYS A 132 6.01 15.62 20.80
CA LYS A 132 4.82 14.82 21.15
C LYS A 132 3.56 15.49 20.60
N ASP A 133 2.50 14.69 20.46
CA ASP A 133 1.23 15.11 19.85
C ASP A 133 0.68 16.43 20.43
N HIS A 134 0.28 17.34 19.54
CA HIS A 134 -0.35 18.62 19.89
C HIS A 134 -1.25 19.10 18.75
N LYS A 135 -2.32 19.83 19.09
CA LYS A 135 -3.38 20.21 18.14
C LYS A 135 -2.99 21.33 17.17
N SER A 136 -2.24 22.34 17.63
CA SER A 136 -1.80 23.46 16.79
C SER A 136 -0.28 23.55 16.84
N CYS A 137 0.37 23.40 15.68
CA CYS A 137 1.82 23.52 15.58
C CYS A 137 2.23 24.92 15.18
N GLN A 138 3.04 25.57 16.01
CA GLN A 138 3.84 26.75 15.63
C GLN A 138 5.35 26.44 15.67
N GLY A 139 5.69 25.15 15.80
CA GLY A 139 7.08 24.70 15.86
C GLY A 139 7.77 24.78 14.50
N ILE A 140 9.06 25.11 14.55
CA ILE A 140 9.96 25.08 13.39
C ILE A 140 9.98 23.66 12.79
N PRO A 141 9.89 23.51 11.45
CA PRO A 141 9.96 22.21 10.78
C PRO A 141 11.19 21.40 11.18
N LYS A 142 10.98 20.19 11.73
CA LYS A 142 12.02 19.21 12.04
C LYS A 142 11.52 17.81 11.73
N CYS A 143 12.20 17.13 10.81
CA CYS A 143 11.74 15.82 10.35
C CYS A 143 11.90 14.76 11.44
N CYS A 144 10.85 13.99 11.76
CA CYS A 144 10.96 12.94 12.76
C CYS A 144 11.89 11.78 12.36
N ASN A 145 12.10 11.59 11.04
CA ASN A 145 12.86 10.48 10.47
C ASN A 145 14.36 10.81 10.31
N CYS A 146 14.72 11.85 9.55
CA CYS A 146 16.12 12.23 9.29
C CYS A 146 16.60 13.43 10.12
N LYS A 147 15.76 14.04 10.95
CA LYS A 147 16.09 15.23 11.76
C LYS A 147 16.39 16.53 10.99
N GLY A 148 16.18 16.54 9.67
CA GLY A 148 16.42 17.71 8.80
C GLY A 148 15.42 18.87 8.95
N PRO A 149 15.72 20.06 8.37
CA PRO A 149 14.91 21.29 8.37
C PRO A 149 13.72 21.22 7.42
N HIS A 150 12.89 20.18 7.56
CA HIS A 150 11.68 20.00 6.79
C HIS A 150 10.68 19.16 7.58
N THR A 151 9.43 19.11 7.13
CA THR A 151 8.38 18.34 7.79
C THR A 151 8.54 16.83 7.50
N ALA A 152 7.90 15.97 8.29
CA ALA A 152 7.88 14.53 8.02
C ALA A 152 7.15 14.15 6.72
N LEU A 153 6.36 15.06 6.14
CA LEU A 153 5.60 14.85 4.90
C LEU A 153 6.40 15.14 3.63
N ASP A 154 7.61 15.70 3.77
CA ASP A 154 8.45 16.01 2.62
C ASP A 154 8.81 14.73 1.83
N GLY A 155 8.45 14.75 0.54
CA GLY A 155 8.68 13.66 -0.39
C GLY A 155 10.15 13.37 -0.68
N ASN A 156 11.05 14.34 -0.40
CA ASN A 156 12.48 14.28 -0.63
C ASN A 156 13.30 13.88 0.60
N CYS A 157 12.64 13.48 1.70
CA CYS A 157 13.33 13.01 2.89
C CYS A 157 14.27 11.82 2.56
N PRO A 158 15.58 11.88 2.89
CA PRO A 158 16.51 10.80 2.58
C PRO A 158 16.21 9.50 3.34
N ALA A 159 15.47 9.59 4.46
CA ALA A 159 15.00 8.43 5.20
C ALA A 159 13.84 7.68 4.51
N LYS A 160 13.27 8.24 3.43
CA LYS A 160 12.17 7.63 2.68
C LYS A 160 12.66 6.41 1.90
N PRO A 161 12.07 5.23 2.10
CA PRO A 161 12.37 4.05 1.30
C PRO A 161 12.12 4.29 -0.19
N ILE A 162 12.93 3.66 -1.03
CA ILE A 162 12.81 3.71 -2.48
C ILE A 162 12.25 2.40 -3.02
N ILE A 163 11.56 2.47 -4.16
CA ILE A 163 11.09 1.27 -4.86
C ILE A 163 12.07 0.99 -6.01
N ARG A 164 12.75 -0.15 -5.98
CA ARG A 164 13.66 -0.59 -7.05
C ARG A 164 13.28 -1.99 -7.48
N ARG A 165 13.03 -2.17 -8.79
CA ARG A 165 12.59 -3.45 -9.38
C ARG A 165 11.39 -4.09 -8.64
N GLY A 166 10.44 -3.25 -8.19
CA GLY A 166 9.25 -3.72 -7.47
C GLY A 166 9.49 -4.19 -6.04
N LEU A 167 10.64 -3.86 -5.43
CA LEU A 167 10.94 -4.12 -4.02
C LEU A 167 11.10 -2.80 -3.28
N ILE A 168 10.55 -2.72 -2.06
CA ILE A 168 10.79 -1.59 -1.16
C ILE A 168 12.15 -1.79 -0.52
N ILE A 169 13.07 -0.87 -0.76
CA ILE A 169 14.39 -0.84 -0.13
C ILE A 169 14.36 0.23 0.96
N HIS A 170 14.38 -0.23 2.21
CA HIS A 170 14.53 0.64 3.37
C HIS A 170 16.00 1.03 3.55
N PRO A 171 16.28 2.28 3.95
CA PRO A 171 17.63 2.64 4.39
C PRO A 171 18.11 1.72 5.51
N THR A 172 19.36 1.30 5.42
CA THR A 172 20.05 0.54 6.46
C THR A 172 20.19 1.37 7.74
N ARG A 173 20.51 0.72 8.86
CA ARG A 173 20.77 1.41 10.13
C ARG A 173 21.91 2.43 10.01
N THR A 174 22.95 2.10 9.25
CA THR A 174 24.11 2.97 9.00
C THR A 174 23.73 4.19 8.16
N GLU A 175 22.95 4.00 7.09
CA GLU A 175 22.42 5.10 6.28
C GLU A 175 21.50 6.00 7.12
N MET A 176 20.59 5.42 7.90
CA MET A 176 19.74 6.19 8.82
C MET A 176 20.54 7.02 9.82
N ALA A 177 21.61 6.46 10.40
CA ALA A 177 22.47 7.21 11.31
C ALA A 177 23.13 8.40 10.61
N ARG A 178 23.63 8.21 9.38
CA ARG A 178 24.20 9.30 8.56
C ARG A 178 23.16 10.36 8.22
N PHE A 179 21.96 9.97 7.82
CA PHE A 179 20.86 10.90 7.51
C PHE A 179 20.45 11.70 8.74
N CYS A 180 20.33 11.06 9.91
CA CYS A 180 20.04 11.73 11.18
C CYS A 180 21.13 12.73 11.57
N ALA A 181 22.41 12.36 11.44
CA ALA A 181 23.52 13.25 11.77
C ALA A 181 23.57 14.46 10.83
N ALA A 182 23.49 14.23 9.51
CA ALA A 182 23.49 15.31 8.52
C ALA A 182 22.24 16.21 8.65
N GLY A 183 21.07 15.61 8.86
CA GLY A 183 19.83 16.35 9.04
C GLY A 183 19.82 17.19 10.31
N GLU A 184 20.31 16.67 11.44
CA GLU A 184 20.45 17.43 12.68
C GLU A 184 21.39 18.63 12.49
N THR A 185 22.52 18.44 11.81
CA THR A 185 23.45 19.54 11.48
C THR A 185 22.79 20.57 10.57
N ALA A 186 22.10 20.15 9.51
CA ALA A 186 21.40 21.06 8.60
C ALA A 186 20.28 21.83 9.32
N TRP A 187 19.54 21.18 10.22
CA TRP A 187 18.48 21.79 11.01
C TRP A 187 19.03 22.89 11.93
N LYS A 188 20.16 22.61 12.58
CA LYS A 188 20.89 23.54 13.42
C LYS A 188 21.39 24.78 12.65
N ILE A 189 21.96 24.58 11.46
CA ILE A 189 22.41 25.69 10.59
C ILE A 189 21.24 26.56 10.15
N ALA A 190 20.11 25.94 9.77
CA ALA A 190 18.91 26.66 9.36
C ALA A 190 18.22 27.40 10.51
N ASN A 191 18.48 27.01 11.76
CA ASN A 191 17.79 27.55 12.94
C ASN A 191 18.79 27.93 14.06
N PRO A 192 19.66 28.93 13.84
CA PRO A 192 20.70 29.28 14.80
C PRO A 192 20.14 29.75 16.16
N GLN A 193 18.95 30.36 16.18
CA GLN A 193 18.33 30.89 17.40
C GLN A 193 17.94 29.80 18.44
N THR A 194 17.66 28.57 18.00
CA THR A 194 17.33 27.46 18.92
C THR A 194 18.54 26.87 19.62
N GLN A 195 19.76 27.10 19.11
CA GLN A 195 21.00 26.72 19.80
C GLN A 195 21.29 27.63 21.00
N ALA A 196 21.02 28.94 20.87
CA ALA A 196 21.24 29.90 21.94
C ALA A 196 20.31 29.65 23.15
N GLN A 197 19.06 29.29 22.89
CA GLN A 197 18.07 29.00 23.95
C GLN A 197 18.39 27.72 24.74
N SER A 198 18.92 26.68 24.09
CA SER A 198 19.29 25.42 24.76
C SER A 198 20.59 25.53 25.56
N GLN A 199 21.48 26.46 25.21
CA GLN A 199 22.65 26.80 26.03
C GLN A 199 22.24 27.63 27.25
N ALA A 200 21.33 28.62 27.10
CA ALA A 200 20.85 29.46 28.20
C ALA A 200 20.12 28.66 29.31
N THR A 201 19.33 27.64 28.96
CA THR A 201 18.62 26.80 29.95
C THR A 201 19.55 25.89 30.78
N ASN A 202 20.76 25.61 30.30
CA ASN A 202 21.73 24.79 31.04
C ASN A 202 22.52 25.62 32.08
N PHE A 203 22.56 26.96 31.96
CA PHE A 203 23.22 27.83 32.93
C PHE A 203 22.32 28.24 34.10
N THR A 204 21.00 28.02 34.03
CA THR A 204 20.06 28.37 35.11
C THR A 204 19.67 27.19 36.00
N SER A 205 20.22 25.98 35.78
CA SER A 205 19.93 24.79 36.60
C SER A 205 21.07 24.39 37.56
N SER A 206 22.06 25.26 37.73
CA SER A 206 23.15 25.09 38.71
C SER A 206 23.21 26.28 39.66
N CYS A 207 22.18 26.40 40.52
CA CYS A 207 22.19 27.16 41.76
C CYS A 207 21.38 26.38 42.80
#